data_AF-A0A2C9WFX3-F1
#
_entry.id   AF-A0A2C9WFX3-F1
#
_cell.length_a   1.000
_cell.length_b   1.000
_cell.length_c   1.000
_cell.angle_alpha   90.00
_cell.angle_beta   90.00
_cell.angle_gamma   90.00
#
_symmetry.space_group_name_H-M   'P 1'
#
loop_
_entity.id
_entity.type
_entity.pdbx_description
1 polymer ?
#
loop_
_entity_poly.entity_id
_entity_poly.type
_entity_poly.pdbx_seq_one_letter_code
_entity_poly.pdbx_strand_id
1 'polypeptide(L)' 'MQQANKYYFVVANAKFMLDEEEHFKELLFERHRNYGERNKEQDFWLVIEPKFLDKFPNISKRLKRPAVALVSTNGPWIT' A
#
# COMPACT_ATOMS: atom_id res chain seq x y z
N MET A 1 -27.81 -3.32 -2.19
CA MET A 1 -26.96 -2.19 -1.76
C MET A 1 -25.52 -2.70 -1.77
N GLN A 2 -24.59 -2.07 -2.51
CA GLN A 2 -23.18 -2.47 -2.43
C GLN A 2 -22.62 -1.99 -1.09
N GLN A 3 -22.11 -2.93 -0.30
CA GLN A 3 -21.45 -2.61 0.95
C GLN A 3 -20.05 -2.08 0.64
N ALA A 4 -19.66 -0.97 1.26
CA ALA A 4 -18.34 -0.38 1.04
C ALA A 4 -17.26 -1.30 1.65
N ASN A 5 -16.29 -1.70 0.84
CA ASN A 5 -15.13 -2.45 1.33
C ASN A 5 -14.21 -1.53 2.14
N LYS A 6 -13.74 -2.02 3.29
CA LYS A 6 -12.78 -1.32 4.13
C LYS A 6 -11.36 -1.60 3.63
N TYR A 7 -10.60 -0.53 3.42
CA TYR A 7 -9.19 -0.59 3.02
C TYR A 7 -8.31 0.00 4.11
N TYR A 8 -7.11 -0.56 4.23
CA TYR A 8 -6.05 -0.13 5.11
C TYR A 8 -4.86 0.28 4.23
N PHE A 9 -4.09 1.26 4.68
CA PHE A 9 -2.91 1.69 3.94
C PHE A 9 -1.77 2.09 4.88
N VAL A 10 -0.55 1.84 4.42
CA VAL A 10 0.67 2.50 4.92
C VAL A 10 1.22 3.37 3.79
N VAL A 11 1.69 4.56 4.12
CA VAL A 11 2.15 5.55 3.13
C VAL A 11 3.51 6.09 3.52
N ALA A 12 4.38 6.25 2.53
CA ALA A 12 5.66 6.93 2.67
C ALA A 12 5.99 7.73 1.40
N ASN A 13 7.09 8.48 1.42
CA ASN A 13 7.61 9.07 0.19
C ASN A 13 8.21 7.96 -0.70
N ALA A 14 8.13 8.13 -2.02
CA ALA A 14 8.50 7.11 -3.00
C ALA A 14 9.97 6.70 -2.89
N LYS A 15 10.87 7.68 -2.70
CA LYS A 15 12.30 7.41 -2.56
C LYS A 15 12.56 6.46 -1.39
N PHE A 16 11.97 6.76 -0.24
CA PHE A 16 12.09 5.89 0.93
C PHE A 16 11.51 4.50 0.67
N MET A 17 10.24 4.42 0.24
CA MET A 17 9.53 3.15 0.13
C MET A 17 10.03 2.25 -1.00
N LEU A 18 10.47 2.83 -2.12
CA LEU A 18 10.83 2.09 -3.32
C LEU A 18 12.34 1.99 -3.53
N ASP A 19 13.15 2.91 -3.00
CA ASP A 19 14.60 2.91 -3.24
C ASP A 19 15.42 2.62 -1.97
N GLU A 20 15.03 3.16 -0.82
CA GLU A 20 15.79 3.02 0.44
C GLU A 20 15.37 1.79 1.27
N GLU A 21 14.12 1.36 1.18
CA GLU A 21 13.64 0.15 1.85
C GLU A 21 13.96 -1.10 1.01
N GLU A 22 15.16 -1.64 1.21
CA GLU A 22 15.76 -2.71 0.39
C GLU A 22 14.88 -3.98 0.33
N HIS A 23 14.25 -4.37 1.44
CA HIS A 23 13.43 -5.59 1.52
C HIS A 23 12.00 -5.44 1.00
N PHE A 24 11.53 -4.20 0.76
CA PHE A 24 10.13 -3.97 0.45
C PHE A 24 9.70 -4.63 -0.87
N LYS A 25 10.54 -4.49 -1.90
CA LYS A 25 10.28 -5.08 -3.22
C LYS A 25 10.21 -6.59 -3.12
N GLU A 26 11.19 -7.21 -2.46
CA GLU A 26 11.27 -8.66 -2.27
C GLU A 26 10.03 -9.21 -1.54
N LEU A 27 9.63 -8.56 -0.45
CA LEU A 27 8.42 -8.93 0.30
C LEU A 27 7.15 -8.90 -0.56
N LEU A 28 7.00 -7.89 -1.43
CA LEU A 28 5.84 -7.79 -2.32
C LEU A 28 5.86 -8.84 -3.43
N PHE A 29 7.02 -9.12 -4.02
CA PHE A 29 7.16 -10.19 -5.02
C PHE A 29 6.83 -11.56 -4.43
N GLU A 30 7.40 -11.88 -3.27
CA GLU A 30 7.13 -13.15 -2.58
C GLU A 30 5.66 -13.26 -2.18
N ARG A 31 5.04 -12.18 -1.71
CA ARG A 31 3.60 -12.19 -1.40
C ARG A 31 2.75 -12.41 -2.64
N HIS A 32 3.05 -11.74 -3.75
CA HIS A 32 2.32 -11.94 -5.00
C HIS A 32 2.44 -13.39 -5.50
N ARG A 33 3.66 -13.96 -5.47
CA ARG A 33 3.91 -15.36 -5.79
C ARG A 33 3.10 -16.30 -4.90
N ASN A 34 3.14 -16.08 -3.58
CA ASN A 34 2.41 -16.89 -2.60
C ASN A 34 0.89 -16.88 -2.82
N TYR A 35 0.31 -15.74 -3.23
CA TYR A 35 -1.12 -15.65 -3.55
C TYR A 35 -1.45 -16.48 -4.78
N GLY A 36 -0.65 -16.39 -5.84
CA GLY A 36 -0.78 -17.22 -7.03
C GLY A 36 -0.69 -18.72 -6.73
N GLU A 37 0.32 -19.13 -5.96
CA GLU A 37 0.52 -20.54 -5.57
C GLU A 37 -0.62 -21.11 -4.72
N ARG A 38 -1.29 -20.26 -3.94
CA ARG A 38 -2.42 -20.64 -3.08
C ARG A 38 -3.78 -20.40 -3.73
N ASN A 39 -3.81 -19.98 -4.99
CA ASN A 39 -5.03 -19.57 -5.70
C ASN A 39 -5.86 -18.56 -4.89
N LYS A 40 -5.18 -17.65 -4.18
CA LYS A 40 -5.81 -16.58 -3.41
C LYS A 40 -5.93 -15.34 -4.29
N GLU A 41 -7.12 -14.74 -4.30
CA GLU A 41 -7.33 -13.45 -4.96
C GLU A 41 -6.45 -12.36 -4.34
N GLN A 42 -5.79 -11.57 -5.19
CA GLN A 42 -4.96 -10.46 -4.76
C GLN A 42 -5.81 -9.39 -4.07
N ASP A 43 -5.38 -9.00 -2.87
CA ASP A 43 -6.07 -8.04 -2.02
C ASP A 43 -5.19 -6.83 -1.64
N PHE A 44 -4.12 -6.59 -2.40
CA PHE A 44 -3.15 -5.52 -2.13
C PHE A 44 -2.56 -4.87 -3.39
N TRP A 45 -2.21 -3.59 -3.30
CA TRP A 45 -1.68 -2.78 -4.41
C TRP A 45 -0.72 -1.69 -3.92
N LEU A 46 0.26 -1.33 -4.75
CA LEU A 46 0.98 -0.08 -4.64
C LEU A 46 0.24 1.01 -5.42
N VAL A 47 -0.02 2.14 -4.77
CA VAL A 47 -0.69 3.30 -5.36
C VAL A 47 0.24 4.49 -5.30
N ILE A 48 0.67 4.96 -6.47
CA ILE A 48 1.50 6.15 -6.63
C ILE A 48 0.60 7.39 -6.64
N GLU A 49 1.03 8.44 -5.93
CA GLU A 49 0.26 9.68 -5.73
C GLU A 49 -1.22 9.41 -5.39
N PRO A 50 -1.49 8.68 -4.28
CA PRO A 50 -2.84 8.25 -3.97
C PRO A 50 -3.75 9.44 -3.68
N LYS A 51 -4.73 9.69 -4.56
CA LYS A 51 -5.71 10.79 -4.45
C LYS A 51 -6.51 10.76 -3.15
N PHE A 52 -6.67 9.60 -2.53
CA PHE A 52 -7.38 9.51 -1.24
C PHE A 52 -6.65 10.23 -0.10
N LEU A 53 -5.36 10.55 -0.23
CA LEU A 53 -4.62 11.35 0.74
C LEU A 53 -5.14 12.80 0.87
N ASP A 54 -5.93 13.28 -0.09
CA ASP A 54 -6.61 14.57 0.00
C ASP A 54 -7.57 14.62 1.20
N LYS A 55 -8.07 13.47 1.64
CA LYS A 55 -8.90 13.33 2.86
C LYS A 55 -8.07 13.35 4.16
N PHE A 56 -6.75 13.32 4.06
CA PHE A 56 -5.82 13.25 5.19
C PHE A 56 -4.77 14.40 5.12
N PRO A 57 -5.20 15.67 5.22
CA PRO A 57 -4.33 16.82 4.98
C PRO A 57 -3.13 16.89 5.94
N ASN A 58 -3.29 16.42 7.19
CA ASN A 58 -2.21 16.39 8.17
C ASN A 58 -1.10 15.38 7.84
N ILE A 59 -1.46 14.27 7.18
CA ILE A 59 -0.48 13.28 6.68
C ILE A 59 0.23 13.88 5.46
N SER A 60 -0.55 14.40 4.50
CA SER A 60 -0.05 14.97 3.25
C SER A 60 0.94 16.13 3.47
N LYS A 61 0.76 16.97 4.49
CA LYS A 61 1.68 18.07 4.83
C LYS A 61 3.05 17.60 5.31
N ARG A 62 3.14 16.44 5.94
CA ARG A 62 4.38 15.89 6.51
C ARG A 62 5.13 14.99 5.55
N LEU A 63 4.44 14.54 4.50
CA LEU A 63 4.96 13.57 3.54
C LEU A 63 5.70 14.28 2.41
N LYS A 64 6.98 13.93 2.21
CA LYS A 64 7.70 14.34 0.99
C LYS A 64 7.06 13.66 -0.23
N ARG A 65 6.96 14.39 -1.33
CA ARG A 65 6.41 13.88 -2.60
C ARG A 65 7.54 13.45 -3.55
N PRO A 66 7.33 12.47 -4.44
CA PRO A 66 6.07 11.75 -4.62
C PRO A 66 5.75 10.79 -3.46
N ALA A 67 4.48 10.54 -3.22
CA ALA A 67 3.95 9.64 -2.20
C ALA A 67 3.58 8.28 -2.81
N VAL A 68 3.84 7.21 -2.08
CA VAL A 68 3.41 5.86 -2.44
C VAL A 68 2.70 5.25 -1.24
N ALA A 69 1.56 4.62 -1.48
CA ALA A 69 0.85 3.85 -0.48
C ALA A 69 0.81 2.37 -0.86
N LEU A 70 1.08 1.51 0.11
CA LEU A 70 0.68 0.11 0.06
C LEU A 70 -0.72 0.01 0.65
N VAL A 71 -1.67 -0.44 -0.16
CA VAL A 71 -3.09 -0.53 0.18
C VAL A 71 -3.52 -1.99 0.20
N SER A 72 -4.28 -2.41 1.20
CA SER A 72 -4.87 -3.75 1.26
C SER A 72 -6.20 -3.78 2.01
N THR A 73 -7.05 -4.78 1.75
CA THR A 73 -8.21 -5.09 2.61
C THR A 73 -7.82 -5.89 3.86
N ASN A 74 -6.59 -6.42 3.93
CA ASN A 74 -6.05 -7.15 5.07
C ASN A 74 -5.44 -6.19 6.10
N GLY A 75 -6.25 -5.76 7.07
CA GLY A 75 -5.85 -4.83 8.13
C GLY A 75 -4.64 -5.27 8.96
N PRO A 76 -4.64 -6.47 9.55
CA PRO A 76 -3.51 -6.98 10.35
C PRO A 76 -2.18 -7.07 9.60
N TRP A 77 -2.19 -7.10 8.26
CA TRP A 77 -0.96 -7.07 7.48
C TRP A 77 -0.41 -5.64 7.30
N ILE A 78 -1.26 -4.62 7.40
CA ILE A 78 -0.90 -3.22 7.21
C ILE A 78 -0.57 -2.52 8.54
N THR A 79 -1.20 -2.90 9.65
CA THR A 79 -1.01 -2.35 11.00
C THR A 79 -0.02 -3.14 11.83
#